data_AF-A0A3S0IBE9-F1
#
_entry.id   AF-A0A3S0IBE9-F1
#
_cell.length_a   1.000
_cell.length_b   1.000
_cell.length_c   1.000
_cell.angle_alpha   90.00
_cell.angle_beta   90.00
_cell.angle_gamma   90.00
#
_symmetry.space_group_name_H-M   'P 1'
#
loop_
_entity.id
_entity.type
_entity.pdbx_description
1 polymer ?
#
loop_
_entity_poly.entity_id
_entity_poly.type
_entity_poly.pdbx_seq_one_letter_code
_entity_poly.pdbx_strand_id
1 'polypeptide(L)'
;MTDITPEYKARVEQVSLNVCNTVIPMDQIPENLMEAYANLCNELLEDNDEKFSKGWEALPNSAQALLPREDFHGFYIANAWLQLSRVAQDISDMADSDEAIDEKEYNGIFTRISDESLKESGKKLKKSRTDRALLNSIRAVIEGK
;
A
#
# COMPACT_ATOMS: atom_id res chain seq x y z
N MET A 1 -10.99 -15.50 -2.08
CA MET A 1 -9.58 -15.88 -1.84
C MET A 1 -8.72 -15.71 -3.09
N THR A 2 -7.66 -14.91 -2.98
CA THR A 2 -6.55 -14.87 -3.94
C THR A 2 -5.69 -16.11 -3.71
N ASP A 3 -5.37 -16.87 -4.75
CA ASP A 3 -4.32 -17.89 -4.65
C ASP A 3 -2.97 -17.17 -4.54
N ILE A 4 -2.47 -17.02 -3.31
CA ILE A 4 -1.16 -16.41 -3.04
C ILE A 4 -0.08 -17.44 -3.36
N THR A 5 0.35 -17.46 -4.62
CA THR A 5 1.53 -18.25 -5.01
C THR A 5 2.82 -17.55 -4.58
N PRO A 6 3.95 -18.27 -4.47
CA PRO A 6 5.25 -17.65 -4.20
C PRO A 6 5.60 -16.53 -5.20
N GLU A 7 5.25 -16.70 -6.48
CA GLU A 7 5.49 -15.71 -7.54
C GLU A 7 4.62 -14.47 -7.36
N TYR A 8 3.35 -14.66 -6.99
CA TYR A 8 2.45 -13.56 -6.64
C TYR A 8 3.03 -12.76 -5.48
N LYS A 9 3.40 -13.45 -4.39
CA LYS A 9 3.97 -12.82 -3.20
C LYS A 9 5.23 -12.02 -3.51
N ALA A 10 6.20 -12.65 -4.19
CA ALA A 10 7.46 -12.01 -4.54
C ALA A 10 7.24 -10.77 -5.42
N ARG A 11 6.27 -10.82 -6.34
CA ARG A 11 5.95 -9.66 -7.19
C ARG A 11 5.31 -8.53 -6.39
N VAL A 12 4.35 -8.83 -5.51
CA VAL A 12 3.72 -7.83 -4.64
C VAL A 12 4.74 -7.12 -3.76
N GLU A 13 5.62 -7.89 -3.11
CA GLU A 13 6.69 -7.35 -2.26
C GLU A 13 7.67 -6.46 -3.04
N GLN A 14 8.11 -6.93 -4.21
CA GLN A 14 9.01 -6.18 -5.09
C GLN A 14 8.38 -4.85 -5.53
N VAL A 15 7.13 -4.89 -5.97
CA VAL A 15 6.41 -3.69 -6.40
C VAL A 15 6.21 -2.73 -5.24
N SER A 16 5.85 -3.25 -4.06
CA SER A 16 5.67 -2.41 -2.88
C SER A 16 6.96 -1.69 -2.50
N LEU A 17 8.09 -2.42 -2.47
CA LEU A 17 9.41 -1.85 -2.23
C LEU A 17 9.81 -0.81 -3.28
N ASN A 18 9.59 -1.09 -4.57
CA ASN A 18 9.90 -0.16 -5.65
C ASN A 18 9.17 1.17 -5.47
N VAL A 19 7.87 1.13 -5.19
CA VAL A 19 7.05 2.33 -5.00
C VAL A 19 7.50 3.10 -3.77
N CYS A 20 7.75 2.42 -2.64
CA CYS A 20 8.26 3.06 -1.43
C CYS A 20 9.61 3.75 -1.65
N ASN A 21 10.53 3.09 -2.38
CA ASN A 21 11.86 3.62 -2.71
C ASN A 21 11.83 4.92 -3.52
N THR A 22 10.74 5.21 -4.23
CA THR A 22 10.59 6.49 -4.95
C THR A 22 10.40 7.69 -4.02
N VAL A 23 10.06 7.45 -2.76
CA VAL A 23 9.79 8.49 -1.75
C VAL A 23 10.81 8.46 -0.63
N ILE A 24 11.18 7.28 -0.15
CA ILE A 24 12.10 7.09 0.97
C ILE A 24 13.06 5.95 0.61
N PRO A 25 14.39 6.12 0.74
CA PRO A 25 15.34 5.04 0.51
C PRO A 25 15.14 3.94 1.56
N MET A 26 14.43 2.88 1.19
CA MET A 26 14.07 1.79 2.09
C MET A 26 15.30 1.01 2.55
N ASP A 27 16.41 1.07 1.82
CA ASP A 27 17.70 0.51 2.23
C ASP A 27 18.36 1.28 3.38
N GLN A 28 17.87 2.48 3.70
CA GLN A 28 18.43 3.38 4.71
C GLN A 28 17.49 3.60 5.91
N ILE A 29 16.30 2.99 5.92
CA ILE A 29 15.40 3.12 7.07
C ILE A 29 15.89 2.23 8.23
N PRO A 30 15.68 2.65 9.49
CA PRO A 30 15.92 1.83 10.67
C PRO A 30 15.27 0.44 10.60
N GLU A 31 15.95 -0.57 11.14
CA GLU A 31 15.52 -1.98 11.11
C GLU A 31 14.12 -2.18 11.70
N ASN A 32 13.79 -1.48 12.79
CA ASN A 32 12.45 -1.51 13.39
C ASN A 32 11.35 -0.99 12.45
N LEU A 33 11.64 0.02 11.62
CA LEU A 33 10.69 0.51 10.61
C LEU A 33 10.59 -0.45 9.42
N MET A 34 11.70 -1.11 9.06
CA MET A 34 11.69 -2.16 8.04
C MET A 34 10.86 -3.37 8.48
N GLU A 35 10.97 -3.79 9.74
CA GLU A 35 10.13 -4.85 10.31
C GLU A 35 8.65 -4.46 10.31
N ALA A 36 8.33 -3.22 10.72
CA ALA A 36 6.95 -2.72 10.68
C ALA A 36 6.38 -2.70 9.25
N TYR A 37 7.18 -2.29 8.27
CA TYR A 37 6.82 -2.35 6.85
C TYR A 37 6.56 -3.80 6.40
N ALA A 38 7.45 -4.74 6.74
CA ALA A 38 7.31 -6.14 6.36
C ALA A 38 6.05 -6.77 6.97
N ASN A 39 5.73 -6.43 8.21
CA ASN A 39 4.51 -6.91 8.88
C ASN A 39 3.26 -6.37 8.19
N LEU A 40 3.20 -5.06 7.89
CA LEU A 40 2.11 -4.47 7.10
C LEU A 40 1.97 -5.13 5.73
N CYS A 41 3.10 -5.35 5.05
CA CYS A 41 3.10 -5.96 3.72
C CYS A 41 2.49 -7.36 3.77
N ASN A 42 2.91 -8.20 4.72
CA ASN A 42 2.33 -9.53 4.90
C ASN A 42 0.85 -9.49 5.26
N GLU A 43 0.43 -8.64 6.20
CA GLU A 43 -0.97 -8.54 6.63
C GLU A 43 -1.90 -8.16 5.47
N LEU A 44 -1.54 -7.14 4.69
CA LEU A 44 -2.34 -6.71 3.55
C LEU A 44 -2.28 -7.71 2.38
N LEU A 45 -1.15 -8.39 2.19
CA LEU A 45 -0.97 -9.39 1.14
C LEU A 45 -1.81 -10.65 1.40
N GLU A 46 -1.87 -11.11 2.66
CA GLU A 46 -2.72 -12.22 3.07
C GLU A 46 -4.20 -11.94 2.80
N ASP A 47 -4.61 -10.67 2.88
CA ASP A 47 -5.96 -10.22 2.57
C ASP A 47 -7.03 -11.05 3.31
N ASN A 48 -6.80 -11.35 4.60
CA ASN A 48 -7.66 -12.23 5.40
C ASN A 48 -9.13 -11.76 5.47
N ASP A 49 -9.37 -10.44 5.42
CA ASP A 49 -10.70 -9.83 5.37
C ASP A 49 -11.29 -9.71 3.94
N GLU A 50 -10.53 -10.16 2.94
CA GLU A 50 -10.81 -10.05 1.50
C GLU A 50 -11.08 -8.61 1.03
N LYS A 51 -10.52 -7.61 1.72
CA LYS A 51 -10.67 -6.19 1.39
C LYS A 51 -10.09 -5.88 0.02
N PHE A 52 -8.85 -6.32 -0.24
CA PHE A 52 -8.22 -6.13 -1.52
C PHE A 52 -8.95 -6.90 -2.61
N SER A 53 -9.31 -8.17 -2.36
CA SER A 53 -10.02 -9.00 -3.33
C SER A 53 -11.35 -8.37 -3.76
N LYS A 54 -12.20 -7.97 -2.81
CA LYS A 54 -13.47 -7.28 -3.09
C LYS A 54 -13.23 -5.92 -3.75
N GLY A 55 -12.21 -5.19 -3.30
CA GLY A 55 -11.83 -3.89 -3.88
C GLY A 55 -11.40 -4.01 -5.34
N TRP A 56 -10.61 -5.03 -5.68
CA TRP A 56 -10.18 -5.36 -7.04
C TRP A 56 -11.34 -5.76 -7.92
N GLU A 57 -12.19 -6.70 -7.46
CA GLU A 57 -13.37 -7.18 -8.19
C GLU A 57 -14.39 -6.07 -8.47
N ALA A 58 -14.50 -5.08 -7.57
CA ALA A 58 -15.35 -3.91 -7.75
C ALA A 58 -14.80 -2.88 -8.78
N LEU A 59 -13.57 -3.04 -9.26
CA LEU A 59 -13.04 -2.20 -10.33
C LEU A 59 -13.64 -2.59 -11.68
N PRO A 60 -13.91 -1.62 -12.57
CA PRO A 60 -14.35 -1.94 -13.92
C PRO A 60 -13.22 -2.68 -14.67
N ASN A 61 -13.58 -3.62 -15.56
CA ASN A 61 -12.63 -4.40 -16.36
C ASN A 61 -11.62 -3.51 -17.12
N SER A 62 -12.05 -2.32 -17.57
CA SER A 62 -11.16 -1.34 -18.22
C SER A 62 -10.05 -0.80 -17.33
N ALA A 63 -10.24 -0.78 -16.00
CA ALA A 63 -9.19 -0.43 -15.04
C ALA A 63 -8.32 -1.65 -14.69
N GLN A 64 -8.94 -2.81 -14.47
CA GLN A 64 -8.23 -4.05 -14.19
C GLN A 64 -7.27 -4.44 -15.34
N ALA A 65 -7.63 -4.15 -16.59
CA ALA A 65 -6.78 -4.42 -17.74
C ALA A 65 -5.52 -3.53 -17.86
N LEU A 66 -5.39 -2.48 -17.03
CA LEU A 66 -4.24 -1.56 -17.11
C LEU A 66 -2.97 -2.11 -16.44
N LEU A 67 -3.15 -2.94 -15.41
CA LEU A 67 -2.08 -3.50 -14.58
C LEU A 67 -2.43 -4.94 -14.18
N PRO A 68 -1.44 -5.83 -14.05
CA PRO A 68 -1.61 -7.10 -13.34
C PRO A 68 -2.15 -6.88 -11.92
N ARG A 69 -2.83 -7.89 -11.38
CA ARG A 69 -3.48 -7.81 -10.06
C ARG A 69 -2.43 -7.65 -8.96
N GLU A 70 -1.34 -8.40 -9.05
CA GLU A 70 -0.18 -8.36 -8.16
C GLU A 70 0.51 -6.99 -8.17
N ASP A 71 0.63 -6.37 -9.35
CA ASP A 71 1.21 -5.03 -9.48
C ASP A 71 0.33 -3.98 -8.78
N PHE A 72 -0.98 -4.07 -8.97
CA PHE A 72 -1.90 -3.18 -8.27
C PHE A 72 -1.94 -3.43 -6.75
N HIS A 73 -1.82 -4.69 -6.32
CA HIS A 73 -1.75 -5.05 -4.91
C HIS A 73 -0.51 -4.42 -4.24
N GLY A 74 0.67 -4.62 -4.83
CA GLY A 74 1.92 -4.01 -4.32
C GLY A 74 1.86 -2.48 -4.32
N PHE A 75 1.29 -1.88 -5.36
CA PHE A 75 1.06 -0.43 -5.41
C PHE A 75 0.16 0.05 -4.27
N TYR A 76 -0.94 -0.64 -4.00
CA TYR A 76 -1.83 -0.32 -2.88
C TYR A 76 -1.10 -0.43 -1.54
N ILE A 77 -0.38 -1.54 -1.29
CA ILE A 77 0.36 -1.76 -0.02
C ILE A 77 1.40 -0.65 0.20
N ALA A 78 2.14 -0.26 -0.84
CA ALA A 78 3.08 0.84 -0.73
C ALA A 78 2.41 2.17 -0.38
N ASN A 79 1.26 2.47 -0.97
CA ASN A 79 0.51 3.69 -0.61
C ASN A 79 -0.01 3.61 0.84
N ALA A 80 -0.42 2.44 1.32
CA ALA A 80 -0.82 2.23 2.72
C ALA A 80 0.35 2.47 3.69
N TRP A 81 1.53 1.93 3.39
CA TRP A 81 2.74 2.21 4.17
C TRP A 81 3.05 3.70 4.22
N LEU A 82 3.11 4.36 3.07
CA LEU A 82 3.47 5.78 2.99
C LEU A 82 2.45 6.69 3.69
N GLN A 83 1.17 6.32 3.72
CA GLN A 83 0.17 7.03 4.51
C GLN A 83 0.34 6.74 6.01
N LEU A 84 0.55 5.48 6.39
CA LEU A 84 0.76 5.08 7.77
C LEU A 84 2.00 5.76 8.36
N SER A 85 3.12 5.79 7.65
CA SER A 85 4.35 6.43 8.12
C SER A 85 4.17 7.92 8.38
N ARG A 86 3.36 8.62 7.57
CA ARG A 86 3.06 10.04 7.79
C ARG A 86 2.21 10.24 9.03
N VAL A 87 1.12 9.47 9.15
CA VAL A 87 0.23 9.58 10.31
C VAL A 87 0.94 9.14 11.60
N ALA A 88 1.82 8.14 11.54
CA ALA A 88 2.61 7.70 12.69
C ALA A 88 3.63 8.76 13.13
N GLN A 89 4.24 9.50 12.19
CA GLN A 89 5.09 10.65 12.52
C GLN A 89 4.28 11.76 13.17
N ASP A 90 3.14 12.14 12.58
CA ASP A 90 2.25 13.15 13.15
C ASP A 90 1.79 12.76 14.56
N ILE A 91 1.47 11.48 14.76
CA ILE A 91 1.12 10.90 16.07
C ILE A 91 2.29 10.97 17.04
N SER A 92 3.50 10.60 16.63
CA SER A 92 4.69 10.67 17.48
C SER A 92 4.98 12.11 17.90
N ASP A 93 4.89 13.04 16.96
CA ASP A 93 5.09 14.48 17.20
C ASP A 93 4.00 15.05 18.13
N MET A 94 2.79 14.48 18.12
CA MET A 94 1.71 14.80 19.06
C MET A 94 1.87 14.10 20.42
N ALA A 95 2.40 12.88 20.48
CA ALA A 95 2.58 12.10 21.70
C ALA A 95 3.78 12.56 22.54
N ASP A 96 4.69 13.36 21.98
CA ASP A 96 5.66 14.16 22.76
C ASP A 96 4.96 15.12 23.75
N SER A 97 3.62 15.29 23.67
CA SER A 97 2.80 15.78 24.78
C SER A 97 2.18 14.62 25.58
N ASP A 98 2.93 14.05 26.52
CA ASP A 98 2.58 13.24 27.74
C ASP A 98 1.39 12.22 27.73
N GLU A 99 0.68 11.99 26.61
CA GLU A 99 -0.46 11.07 26.49
C GLU A 99 -0.09 9.94 25.53
N ALA A 100 0.19 8.75 26.10
CA ALA A 100 0.39 7.54 25.32
C ALA A 100 -0.92 7.16 24.61
N ILE A 101 -0.86 7.00 23.28
CA ILE A 101 -2.02 6.58 22.47
C ILE A 101 -2.35 5.11 22.74
N ASP A 102 -3.63 4.83 22.98
CA ASP A 102 -4.15 3.49 23.21
C ASP A 102 -3.96 2.59 21.98
N GLU A 103 -3.54 1.33 22.18
CA GLU A 103 -3.37 0.30 21.15
C GLU A 103 -4.64 0.12 20.31
N LYS A 104 -5.82 0.28 20.93
CA LYS A 104 -7.11 0.22 20.23
C LYS A 104 -7.30 1.37 19.25
N GLU A 105 -6.82 2.56 19.61
CA GLU A 105 -6.86 3.74 18.75
C GLU A 105 -5.90 3.57 17.57
N TYR A 106 -4.70 3.04 17.83
CA TYR A 106 -3.72 2.70 16.79
C TYR A 106 -4.27 1.69 15.76
N ASN A 107 -4.90 0.60 16.22
CA ASN A 107 -5.54 -0.40 15.34
C ASN A 107 -6.69 0.20 14.50
N GLY A 108 -7.45 1.14 15.08
CA GLY A 108 -8.49 1.87 14.36
C GLY A 108 -7.93 2.81 13.29
N ILE A 109 -6.79 3.44 13.55
CA ILE A 109 -6.07 4.30 12.59
C ILE A 109 -5.53 3.46 11.44
N PHE A 110 -4.89 2.32 11.74
CA PHE A 110 -4.38 1.39 10.73
C PHE A 110 -5.47 0.93 9.76
N THR A 111 -6.60 0.45 10.29
CA THR A 111 -7.73 -0.04 9.49
C THR A 111 -8.24 1.05 8.53
N ARG A 112 -8.36 2.28 9.04
CA ARG A 112 -8.80 3.44 8.25
C ARG A 112 -7.81 3.77 7.13
N ILE A 113 -6.52 3.80 7.43
CA ILE A 113 -5.47 4.10 6.44
C ILE A 113 -5.43 3.05 5.34
N SER A 114 -5.56 1.77 5.71
CA SER A 114 -5.65 0.68 4.74
C SER A 114 -6.84 0.85 3.79
N ASP A 115 -8.04 1.15 4.32
CA ASP A 115 -9.24 1.36 3.50
C ASP A 115 -9.14 2.63 2.61
N GLU A 116 -8.60 3.72 3.15
CA GLU A 116 -8.39 4.97 2.41
C GLU A 116 -7.35 4.81 1.30
N SER A 117 -6.26 4.08 1.59
CA SER A 117 -5.22 3.76 0.61
C SER A 117 -5.74 2.90 -0.53
N LEU A 118 -6.58 1.90 -0.23
CA LEU A 118 -7.19 1.06 -1.26
C LEU A 118 -8.13 1.89 -2.15
N LYS A 119 -8.95 2.74 -1.52
CA LYS A 119 -9.88 3.63 -2.22
C LYS A 119 -9.14 4.61 -3.14
N GLU A 120 -8.07 5.24 -2.66
CA GLU A 120 -7.31 6.21 -3.44
C GLU A 120 -6.49 5.54 -4.55
N SER A 121 -5.89 4.38 -4.28
CA SER A 121 -5.22 3.58 -5.30
C SER A 121 -6.19 3.15 -6.41
N GLY A 122 -7.40 2.71 -6.05
CA GLY A 122 -8.46 2.39 -6.99
C GLY A 122 -8.92 3.60 -7.83
N LYS A 123 -9.00 4.79 -7.26
CA LYS A 123 -9.27 6.03 -8.01
C LYS A 123 -8.14 6.37 -8.99
N LYS A 124 -6.87 6.27 -8.57
CA LYS A 124 -5.71 6.50 -9.44
C LYS A 124 -5.76 5.56 -10.65
N LEU A 125 -6.05 4.28 -10.44
CA LEU A 125 -6.17 3.31 -11.53
C LEU A 125 -7.37 3.62 -12.44
N LYS A 126 -8.53 3.99 -11.86
CA LYS A 126 -9.71 4.41 -12.64
C LYS A 126 -9.44 5.66 -13.49
N LYS A 127 -8.69 6.63 -12.99
CA LYS A 127 -8.31 7.85 -13.73
C LYS A 127 -7.31 7.53 -14.86
N SER A 128 -6.41 6.59 -14.61
CA SER A 128 -5.39 6.15 -15.58
C SER A 128 -5.95 5.53 -16.87
N ARG A 129 -7.23 5.14 -16.88
CA ARG A 129 -7.93 4.67 -18.10
C ARG A 129 -7.96 5.73 -19.21
N THR A 130 -7.99 7.01 -18.83
CA THR A 130 -8.06 8.13 -19.77
C THR A 130 -6.89 9.10 -19.61
N ASP A 131 -6.08 8.95 -18.55
CA ASP A 131 -4.91 9.77 -18.27
C ASP A 131 -3.63 8.95 -18.47
N ARG A 132 -3.03 9.08 -19.65
CA ARG A 132 -1.83 8.32 -20.02
C ARG A 132 -0.60 8.75 -19.23
N ALA A 133 -0.51 10.02 -18.83
CA ALA A 133 0.60 10.50 -18.02
C ALA A 133 0.56 9.82 -16.64
N LEU A 134 -0.63 9.77 -16.02
CA LEU A 134 -0.80 9.07 -14.75
C LEU A 134 -0.50 7.57 -14.86
N LEU A 135 -0.98 6.89 -15.92
CA LEU A 135 -0.68 5.47 -16.13
C LEU A 135 0.83 5.22 -16.26
N ASN A 136 1.53 6.07 -17.02
CA ASN A 136 2.98 5.97 -17.20
C ASN A 136 3.72 6.21 -15.88
N SER A 137 3.28 7.17 -15.07
CA SER A 137 3.86 7.40 -13.74
C SER A 137 3.64 6.21 -12.81
N ILE A 138 2.45 5.61 -12.81
CA ILE A 138 2.19 4.40 -12.00
C ILE A 138 3.11 3.24 -12.44
N ARG A 139 3.26 3.03 -13.75
CA ARG A 139 4.16 1.99 -14.27
C ARG A 139 5.63 2.26 -13.94
N ALA A 140 6.07 3.51 -14.02
CA ALA A 140 7.44 3.89 -13.66
C ALA A 140 7.75 3.53 -12.20
N VAL A 141 6.88 3.92 -11.26
CA VAL A 141 7.11 3.61 -9.83
C VAL A 141 7.02 2.11 -9.53
N ILE A 142 6.15 1.37 -10.22
CA ILE A 142 6.07 -0.11 -10.13
C ILE A 142 7.35 -0.77 -10.63
N GLU A 143 7.97 -0.22 -11.67
CA GLU A 143 9.25 -0.67 -12.22
C GLU A 143 10.47 -0.18 -11.41
N GLY A 144 10.27 0.68 -10.41
CA GLY A 144 11.34 1.28 -9.60
C GLY A 144 12.15 2.34 -10.36
N LYS A 145 11.49 3.10 -11.24
CA LYS A 145 12.08 4.14 -12.09
C LYS A 145 11.60 5.55 -11.74
#